data_AF-A0A5N7MR70-F1
#
_entry.id   AF-A0A5N7MR70-F1
#
_cell.length_a   1.000
_cell.length_b   1.000
_cell.length_c   1.000
_cell.angle_alpha   90.00
_cell.angle_beta   90.00
_cell.angle_gamma   90.00
#
_symmetry.space_group_name_H-M   'P 1'
#
loop_
_entity.id
_entity.type
_entity.pdbx_description
1 polymer ?
#
loop_
_entity_poly.entity_id
_entity_poly.type
_entity_poly.pdbx_seq_one_letter_code
_entity_poly.pdbx_strand_id
1 'polypeptide(L)'
;MPCDGISNPADPDASYNAHRGLGYMAQIVETYAEDDDPAGPTGPRPPDLITHVAVHKMTVHDGHRVPDALDDLADCSLTPKRLLADSHYGSADNMALAQGHAIDLVAPARTAKGCSSGRLTLEDFSLDEDGLVVRCPNGVAPISTSAAQAKLQARFDLAVCRQCPNRKRCPVRADSRDGSIARFQYTPARAENQKRRLYESSDAFRETYRWRAGIEATMSRLKHQMNLAHLRIRGMPVMRYTVNLRALGLNIRRCAAVQA
;
A
#
# COMPACT_ATOMS: atom_id res chain seq x y z
N MET A 1 -25.13 -21.21 -8.92
CA MET A 1 -25.08 -19.90 -8.25
C MET A 1 -23.73 -19.79 -7.56
N PRO A 2 -22.83 -18.88 -7.98
CA PRO A 2 -21.63 -18.59 -7.20
C PRO A 2 -22.06 -18.01 -5.85
N CYS A 3 -21.59 -18.58 -4.74
CA CYS A 3 -21.94 -18.17 -3.38
C CYS A 3 -21.15 -16.92 -2.96
N ASP A 4 -21.44 -15.77 -3.58
CA ASP A 4 -20.85 -14.48 -3.20
C ASP A 4 -21.72 -13.76 -2.15
N GLY A 5 -21.80 -14.34 -0.94
CA GLY A 5 -22.35 -13.67 0.25
C GLY A 5 -23.87 -13.36 0.23
N ILE A 6 -24.38 -12.88 1.36
CA ILE A 6 -25.80 -12.47 1.50
C ILE A 6 -26.05 -11.29 0.55
N SER A 7 -26.76 -11.55 -0.54
CA SER A 7 -27.26 -10.51 -1.46
C SER A 7 -28.54 -9.90 -0.89
N ASN A 8 -28.62 -8.57 -0.82
CA ASN A 8 -29.88 -7.91 -0.56
C ASN A 8 -30.83 -8.18 -1.73
N PRO A 9 -31.99 -8.84 -1.56
CA PRO A 9 -32.90 -9.12 -2.68
C PRO A 9 -33.38 -7.87 -3.41
N ALA A 10 -33.39 -6.73 -2.71
CA ALA A 10 -33.79 -5.44 -3.28
C ALA A 10 -32.67 -4.76 -4.09
N ASP A 11 -31.41 -5.18 -3.92
CA ASP A 11 -30.24 -4.68 -4.65
C ASP A 11 -29.19 -5.82 -4.82
N PRO A 12 -29.29 -6.63 -5.88
CA PRO A 12 -28.45 -7.81 -6.08
C PRO A 12 -26.98 -7.45 -6.40
N ASP A 13 -26.71 -6.21 -6.76
CA ASP A 13 -25.35 -5.74 -7.06
C ASP A 13 -24.59 -5.28 -5.82
N ALA A 14 -25.30 -4.92 -4.75
CA ALA A 14 -24.70 -4.54 -3.48
C ALA A 14 -24.11 -5.76 -2.77
N SER A 15 -22.89 -5.62 -2.24
CA SER A 15 -22.24 -6.71 -1.51
C SER A 15 -21.75 -6.30 -0.14
N TYR A 16 -21.62 -7.28 0.74
CA TYR A 16 -21.28 -7.08 2.14
C TYR A 16 -19.77 -7.20 2.39
N ASN A 17 -19.24 -6.32 3.23
CA ASN A 17 -17.89 -6.36 3.77
C ASN A 17 -17.93 -6.19 5.29
N ALA A 18 -17.24 -7.07 6.03
CA ALA A 18 -17.27 -7.07 7.50
C ALA A 18 -16.85 -5.73 8.15
N HIS A 19 -15.98 -4.97 7.49
CA HIS A 19 -15.48 -3.69 8.01
C HIS A 19 -16.30 -2.48 7.55
N ARG A 20 -17.05 -2.60 6.45
CA ARG A 20 -17.70 -1.46 5.77
C ARG A 20 -19.22 -1.60 5.62
N GLY A 21 -19.78 -2.75 5.97
CA GLY A 21 -21.20 -3.04 5.84
C GLY A 21 -21.60 -3.44 4.41
N LEU A 22 -22.86 -3.20 4.07
CA LEU A 22 -23.44 -3.50 2.75
C LEU A 22 -23.35 -2.28 1.84
N GLY A 23 -22.90 -2.45 0.60
CA GLY A 23 -22.98 -1.41 -0.42
C GLY A 23 -22.02 -1.60 -1.59
N TYR A 24 -21.45 -0.48 -2.03
CA TYR A 24 -20.50 -0.37 -3.13
C TYR A 24 -19.22 0.29 -2.67
N MET A 25 -18.14 0.08 -3.42
CA MET A 25 -16.87 0.74 -3.19
C MET A 25 -16.50 1.62 -4.38
N ALA A 26 -16.25 2.89 -4.12
CA ALA A 26 -15.68 3.81 -5.09
C ALA A 26 -14.16 3.94 -4.86
N GLN A 27 -13.42 3.93 -5.96
CA GLN A 27 -12.00 4.25 -6.02
C GLN A 27 -11.81 5.52 -6.83
N ILE A 28 -10.91 6.35 -6.36
CA ILE A 28 -10.67 7.69 -6.88
C ILE A 28 -9.16 7.86 -7.02
N VAL A 29 -8.72 8.38 -8.16
CA VAL A 29 -7.36 8.92 -8.34
C VAL A 29 -7.49 10.42 -8.50
N GLU A 30 -6.62 11.14 -7.83
CA GLU A 30 -6.57 12.60 -7.84
C GLU A 30 -5.14 13.07 -8.10
N THR A 31 -5.01 14.14 -8.89
CA THR A 31 -3.74 14.82 -9.08
C THR A 31 -3.36 15.63 -7.86
N TYR A 32 -2.07 15.77 -7.60
CA TYR A 32 -1.53 16.73 -6.65
C TYR A 32 -0.40 17.50 -7.31
N ALA A 33 -0.15 18.72 -6.85
CA ALA A 33 1.03 19.49 -7.19
C ALA A 33 1.90 19.67 -5.95
N GLU A 34 3.22 19.56 -6.14
CA GLU A 34 4.21 19.88 -5.11
C GLU A 34 4.35 21.41 -5.02
N ASP A 35 4.26 21.97 -3.80
CA ASP A 35 4.32 23.44 -3.58
C ASP A 35 5.72 24.03 -3.77
N ASP A 36 6.77 23.18 -3.79
CA ASP A 36 8.16 23.59 -3.67
C ASP A 36 8.93 23.57 -5.01
N ASP A 37 8.25 23.48 -6.16
CA ASP A 37 8.93 23.56 -7.46
C ASP A 37 9.32 25.02 -7.77
N PRO A 38 10.62 25.39 -7.76
CA PRO A 38 11.06 26.74 -8.11
C PRO A 38 10.83 27.09 -9.58
N ALA A 39 10.52 26.09 -10.43
CA ALA A 39 10.05 26.26 -11.81
C ALA A 39 8.52 26.17 -11.94
N GLY A 40 7.80 26.04 -10.82
CA GLY A 40 6.34 26.02 -10.77
C GLY A 40 5.73 27.25 -11.42
N PRO A 41 4.50 27.14 -11.95
CA PRO A 41 3.90 28.21 -12.75
C PRO A 41 3.90 29.52 -11.96
N THR A 42 4.41 30.60 -12.58
CA THR A 42 4.30 31.99 -12.11
C THR A 42 2.86 32.49 -12.20
N GLY A 43 1.93 31.76 -11.59
CA GLY A 43 0.48 31.91 -11.69
C GLY A 43 -0.24 31.13 -10.58
N PRO A 44 -1.58 31.20 -10.52
CA PRO A 44 -2.35 30.52 -9.49
C PRO A 44 -2.16 29.00 -9.57
N ARG A 45 -2.04 28.35 -8.40
CA ARG A 45 -1.86 26.89 -8.28
C ARG A 45 -2.98 26.17 -9.05
N PRO A 46 -2.66 25.21 -9.94
CA PRO A 46 -3.67 24.44 -10.63
C PRO A 46 -4.50 23.63 -9.62
N PRO A 47 -5.82 23.45 -9.84
CA PRO A 47 -6.65 22.68 -8.94
C PRO A 47 -6.23 21.21 -8.96
N ASP A 48 -6.35 20.53 -7.81
CA ASP A 48 -6.25 19.08 -7.71
C ASP A 48 -7.49 18.45 -8.38
N LEU A 49 -7.31 17.62 -9.40
CA LEU A 49 -8.40 17.07 -10.21
C LEU A 49 -8.51 15.56 -10.01
N ILE A 50 -9.75 15.08 -9.89
CA ILE A 50 -10.06 13.66 -9.98
C ILE A 50 -9.92 13.22 -11.43
N THR A 51 -9.02 12.26 -11.70
CA THR A 51 -8.71 11.78 -13.05
C THR A 51 -9.26 10.39 -13.33
N HIS A 52 -9.52 9.59 -12.30
CA HIS A 52 -10.09 8.26 -12.44
C HIS A 52 -11.11 7.99 -11.34
N VAL A 53 -12.21 7.33 -11.73
CA VAL A 53 -13.32 6.96 -10.85
C VAL A 53 -13.80 5.57 -11.23
N ALA A 54 -13.63 4.61 -10.33
CA ALA A 54 -14.16 3.26 -10.52
C ALA A 54 -15.09 2.86 -9.39
N VAL A 55 -16.18 2.16 -9.73
CA VAL A 55 -17.14 1.64 -8.75
C VAL A 55 -17.25 0.14 -8.90
N HIS A 56 -17.03 -0.55 -7.78
CA HIS A 56 -16.99 -2.00 -7.68
C HIS A 56 -17.87 -2.51 -6.55
N LYS A 57 -18.10 -3.82 -6.58
CA LYS A 57 -18.64 -4.58 -5.45
C LYS A 57 -17.64 -4.54 -4.28
N MET A 58 -18.13 -4.53 -3.04
CA MET A 58 -17.30 -4.53 -1.83
C MET A 58 -16.53 -5.84 -1.59
N THR A 59 -16.82 -6.89 -2.36
CA THR A 59 -16.17 -8.21 -2.29
C THR A 59 -14.86 -8.29 -3.08
N VAL A 60 -14.63 -7.35 -4.00
CA VAL A 60 -13.38 -7.29 -4.77
C VAL A 60 -12.28 -6.72 -3.88
N HIS A 61 -11.16 -7.42 -3.75
CA HIS A 61 -10.03 -6.93 -2.94
C HIS A 61 -9.35 -5.72 -3.62
N ASP A 62 -9.00 -4.70 -2.83
CA ASP A 62 -8.47 -3.40 -3.33
C ASP A 62 -7.23 -3.56 -4.21
N GLY A 63 -6.35 -4.51 -3.87
CA GLY A 63 -5.11 -4.77 -4.62
C GLY A 63 -5.32 -5.14 -6.09
N HIS A 64 -6.43 -5.80 -6.46
CA HIS A 64 -6.72 -6.20 -7.84
C HIS A 64 -7.23 -5.07 -8.73
N ARG A 65 -7.39 -3.87 -8.18
CA ARG A 65 -8.03 -2.75 -8.89
C ARG A 65 -7.04 -1.67 -9.33
N VAL A 66 -5.79 -1.75 -8.88
CA VAL A 66 -4.70 -0.91 -9.41
C VAL A 66 -4.51 -1.11 -10.91
N PRO A 67 -4.49 -2.35 -11.46
CA PRO A 67 -4.32 -2.55 -12.89
C PRO A 67 -5.35 -1.77 -13.72
N ASP A 68 -6.64 -1.93 -13.43
CA ASP A 68 -7.72 -1.23 -14.12
C ASP A 68 -7.54 0.30 -14.08
N ALA A 69 -7.12 0.85 -12.94
CA ALA A 69 -6.87 2.29 -12.81
C ALA A 69 -5.65 2.75 -13.62
N LEU A 70 -4.60 1.95 -13.70
CA LEU A 70 -3.41 2.28 -14.50
C LEU A 70 -3.71 2.24 -16.00
N ASP A 71 -4.48 1.26 -16.44
CA ASP A 71 -4.90 1.13 -17.84
C ASP A 71 -5.81 2.31 -18.25
N ASP A 72 -6.82 2.64 -17.44
CA ASP A 72 -7.71 3.79 -17.69
C ASP A 72 -6.93 5.12 -17.77
N LEU A 73 -5.93 5.31 -16.90
CA LEU A 73 -5.07 6.50 -16.92
C LEU A 73 -4.20 6.54 -18.17
N ALA A 74 -3.67 5.39 -18.62
CA ALA A 74 -2.88 5.29 -19.83
C ALA A 74 -3.72 5.59 -21.08
N ASP A 75 -4.93 5.04 -21.16
CA ASP A 75 -5.87 5.25 -22.26
C ASP A 75 -6.28 6.72 -22.39
N CYS A 76 -6.40 7.42 -21.27
CA CYS A 76 -6.71 8.85 -21.24
C CYS A 76 -5.47 9.75 -21.45
N SER A 77 -4.28 9.18 -21.64
CA SER A 77 -3.00 9.94 -21.67
C SER A 77 -2.74 10.75 -20.39
N LEU A 78 -3.16 10.22 -19.25
CA LEU A 78 -3.05 10.81 -17.90
C LEU A 78 -2.12 10.00 -16.99
N THR A 79 -1.21 9.20 -17.54
CA THR A 79 -0.24 8.41 -16.79
C THR A 79 0.64 9.30 -15.90
N PRO A 80 0.57 9.15 -14.55
CA PRO A 80 1.37 9.97 -13.66
C PRO A 80 2.81 9.47 -13.60
N LYS A 81 3.77 10.38 -13.38
CA LYS A 81 5.16 9.98 -13.08
C LYS A 81 5.27 9.21 -11.75
N ARG A 82 4.42 9.58 -10.78
CA ARG A 82 4.39 9.03 -9.44
C ARG A 82 2.95 8.87 -8.95
N LEU A 83 2.65 7.73 -8.35
CA LEU A 83 1.35 7.43 -7.77
C LEU A 83 1.51 7.14 -6.27
N LEU A 84 0.87 7.95 -5.42
CA LEU A 84 0.86 7.75 -3.97
C LEU A 84 -0.37 6.93 -3.60
N ALA A 85 -0.18 5.82 -2.89
CA ALA A 85 -1.27 4.92 -2.53
C ALA A 85 -1.21 4.45 -1.07
N ASP A 86 -2.33 3.95 -0.58
CA ASP A 86 -2.41 3.29 0.72
C ASP A 86 -1.65 1.96 0.71
N SER A 87 -1.31 1.45 1.90
CA SER A 87 -0.53 0.22 2.07
C SER A 87 -1.13 -1.02 1.42
N HIS A 88 -2.47 -1.04 1.23
CA HIS A 88 -3.17 -2.16 0.60
C HIS A 88 -2.89 -2.26 -0.91
N TYR A 89 -2.46 -1.17 -1.55
CA TYR A 89 -2.12 -1.13 -2.96
C TYR A 89 -0.66 -1.47 -3.24
N GLY A 90 0.21 -1.45 -2.22
CA GLY A 90 1.66 -1.66 -2.34
C GLY A 90 2.12 -3.12 -2.40
N SER A 91 1.38 -4.02 -3.04
CA SER A 91 1.81 -5.40 -3.28
C SER A 91 3.01 -5.44 -4.24
N ALA A 92 3.80 -6.52 -4.19
CA ALA A 92 4.93 -6.69 -5.12
C ALA A 92 4.46 -6.72 -6.58
N ASP A 93 3.34 -7.40 -6.85
CA ASP A 93 2.74 -7.48 -8.18
C ASP A 93 2.32 -6.09 -8.69
N ASN A 94 1.69 -5.26 -7.85
CA ASN A 94 1.27 -3.92 -8.25
C ASN A 94 2.47 -2.98 -8.46
N MET A 95 3.53 -3.14 -7.68
CA MET A 95 4.77 -2.37 -7.87
C MET A 95 5.46 -2.74 -9.19
N ALA A 96 5.56 -4.04 -9.48
CA ALA A 96 6.11 -4.51 -10.75
C ALA A 96 5.27 -4.04 -11.95
N LEU A 97 3.94 -4.07 -11.81
CA LEU A 97 3.02 -3.56 -12.83
C LEU A 97 3.22 -2.06 -13.06
N ALA A 98 3.19 -1.25 -11.99
CA ALA A 98 3.40 0.19 -12.09
C ALA A 98 4.74 0.55 -12.74
N GLN A 99 5.81 -0.19 -12.38
CA GLN A 99 7.12 -0.03 -13.01
C GLN A 99 7.08 -0.33 -14.53
N GLY A 100 6.29 -1.32 -14.96
CA GLY A 100 6.04 -1.61 -16.38
C GLY A 100 5.40 -0.45 -17.14
N HIS A 101 4.60 0.38 -16.45
CA HIS A 101 4.01 1.62 -17.00
C HIS A 101 4.90 2.86 -16.77
N ALA A 102 6.15 2.67 -16.31
CA ALA A 102 7.07 3.75 -15.91
C ALA A 102 6.51 4.69 -14.82
N ILE A 103 5.70 4.14 -13.91
CA ILE A 103 5.10 4.86 -12.78
C ILE A 103 5.85 4.48 -11.49
N ASP A 104 6.30 5.51 -10.75
CA ASP A 104 6.81 5.35 -9.39
C ASP A 104 5.63 5.17 -8.41
N LEU A 105 5.28 3.91 -8.09
CA LEU A 105 4.24 3.59 -7.11
C LEU A 105 4.81 3.65 -5.68
N VAL A 106 4.42 4.67 -4.94
CA VAL A 106 4.81 4.87 -3.54
C VAL A 106 3.68 4.45 -2.62
N ALA A 107 3.86 3.32 -1.94
CA ALA A 107 2.90 2.78 -0.98
C ALA A 107 3.62 2.17 0.24
N PRO A 108 3.18 2.47 1.48
CA PRO A 108 3.77 1.89 2.68
C PRO A 108 3.67 0.36 2.66
N ALA A 109 4.74 -0.31 3.06
CA ALA A 109 4.76 -1.74 3.25
C ALA A 109 3.97 -2.13 4.51
N ARG A 110 3.35 -3.31 4.46
CA ARG A 110 2.59 -3.83 5.61
C ARG A 110 3.49 -4.00 6.82
N THR A 111 3.06 -3.61 8.01
CA THR A 111 3.86 -3.70 9.25
C THR A 111 4.52 -5.07 9.48
N ALA A 112 5.68 -5.05 10.13
CA ALA A 112 6.44 -6.26 10.41
C ALA A 112 5.69 -7.24 11.30
N LYS A 113 5.64 -8.51 10.87
CA LYS A 113 5.11 -9.59 11.71
C LYS A 113 5.96 -9.69 12.98
N GLY A 114 5.33 -9.45 14.14
CA GLY A 114 5.97 -9.53 15.45
C GLY A 114 6.39 -8.17 16.05
N CYS A 115 6.26 -7.07 15.31
CA CYS A 115 6.55 -5.73 15.84
C CYS A 115 5.65 -5.39 17.05
N SER A 116 4.36 -5.69 16.96
CA SER A 116 3.40 -5.44 18.06
C SER A 116 3.57 -6.33 19.28
N SER A 117 4.34 -7.42 19.20
CA SER A 117 4.60 -8.32 20.33
C SER A 117 5.93 -8.04 21.04
N GLY A 118 6.60 -6.93 20.69
CA GLY A 118 7.90 -6.55 21.24
C GLY A 118 9.03 -7.51 20.88
N ARG A 119 8.82 -8.42 19.93
CA ARG A 119 9.88 -9.31 19.43
C ARG A 119 10.79 -8.57 18.47
N LEU A 120 12.04 -9.02 18.39
CA LEU A 120 12.95 -8.59 17.33
C LEU A 120 12.41 -9.13 15.99
N THR A 121 12.52 -8.30 14.98
CA THR A 121 12.01 -8.52 13.63
C THR A 121 13.17 -8.57 12.64
N LEU A 122 12.91 -8.63 11.32
CA LEU A 122 14.01 -8.65 10.35
C LEU A 122 14.62 -7.25 10.20
N GLU A 123 13.84 -6.23 10.52
CA GLU A 123 14.15 -4.81 10.50
C GLU A 123 15.29 -4.45 11.46
N ASP A 124 15.48 -5.23 12.54
CA ASP A 124 16.58 -5.05 13.49
C ASP A 124 17.91 -5.69 13.02
N PHE A 125 17.90 -6.43 11.90
CA PHE A 125 19.09 -7.09 11.34
C PHE A 125 19.64 -6.28 10.16
N SER A 126 20.96 -6.31 9.98
CA SER A 126 21.61 -5.73 8.80
C SER A 126 21.62 -6.76 7.68
N LEU A 127 21.11 -6.39 6.51
CA LEU A 127 21.04 -7.23 5.32
C LEU A 127 21.96 -6.66 4.22
N ASP A 128 22.46 -7.52 3.34
CA ASP A 128 23.17 -7.12 2.13
C ASP A 128 22.21 -6.80 0.96
N GLU A 129 22.78 -6.54 -0.22
CA GLU A 129 22.02 -6.23 -1.44
C GLU A 129 21.12 -7.39 -1.86
N ASP A 130 21.54 -8.64 -1.65
CA ASP A 130 20.75 -9.85 -1.93
C ASP A 130 19.70 -10.16 -0.85
N GLY A 131 19.66 -9.35 0.22
CA GLY A 131 18.75 -9.52 1.33
C GLY A 131 19.18 -10.59 2.34
N LEU A 132 20.42 -11.06 2.28
CA LEU A 132 20.99 -11.97 3.27
C LEU A 132 21.46 -11.19 4.50
N VAL A 133 21.20 -11.77 5.67
CA VAL A 133 21.61 -11.17 6.95
C VAL A 133 23.14 -11.20 7.06
N VAL A 134 23.73 -10.02 7.28
CA VAL A 134 25.16 -9.83 7.52
C VAL A 134 25.45 -9.77 9.02
N ARG A 135 24.60 -9.11 9.80
CA ARG A 135 24.74 -8.98 11.26
C ARG A 135 23.40 -9.00 11.99
N CYS A 136 23.41 -9.55 13.19
CA CYS A 136 22.30 -9.44 14.12
C CYS A 136 22.38 -8.10 14.92
N PRO A 137 21.31 -7.72 15.65
CA PRO A 137 21.28 -6.48 16.43
C PRO A 137 22.38 -6.37 17.49
N ASN A 138 22.94 -7.51 17.94
CA ASN A 138 24.05 -7.55 18.89
C ASN A 138 25.44 -7.64 18.20
N GLY A 139 25.51 -7.39 16.89
CA GLY A 139 26.76 -7.33 16.13
C GLY A 139 27.34 -8.68 15.65
N VAL A 140 26.72 -9.81 16.02
CA VAL A 140 27.17 -11.16 15.65
C VAL A 140 26.86 -11.45 14.17
N ALA A 141 27.85 -11.91 13.41
CA ALA A 141 27.69 -12.36 12.03
C ALA A 141 27.27 -13.85 11.98
N PRO A 142 26.49 -14.26 10.97
CA PRO A 142 26.18 -15.67 10.78
C PRO A 142 27.42 -16.47 10.35
N ILE A 143 27.46 -17.75 10.72
CA ILE A 143 28.47 -18.73 10.26
C ILE A 143 28.31 -18.97 8.76
N SER A 144 27.07 -19.05 8.29
CA SER A 144 26.77 -19.19 6.86
C SER A 144 25.39 -18.63 6.53
N THR A 145 25.26 -18.14 5.32
CA THR A 145 24.01 -17.73 4.70
C THR A 145 23.73 -18.63 3.48
N SER A 146 22.46 -18.76 3.11
CA SER A 146 22.07 -19.48 1.90
C SER A 146 20.85 -18.83 1.27
N ALA A 147 20.89 -18.64 -0.04
CA ALA A 147 19.80 -18.14 -0.85
C ALA A 147 19.20 -19.25 -1.72
N ALA A 148 17.87 -19.34 -1.72
CA ALA A 148 17.08 -20.15 -2.64
C ALA A 148 15.87 -19.33 -3.08
N GLN A 149 15.26 -19.67 -4.22
CA GLN A 149 14.19 -18.88 -4.84
C GLN A 149 13.03 -18.56 -3.88
N ALA A 150 12.62 -19.51 -3.04
CA ALA A 150 11.53 -19.32 -2.08
C ALA A 150 11.99 -18.97 -0.65
N LYS A 151 13.30 -19.00 -0.38
CA LYS A 151 13.81 -19.06 1.00
C LYS A 151 15.23 -18.53 1.14
N LEU A 152 15.39 -17.59 2.07
CA LEU A 152 16.67 -17.12 2.59
C LEU A 152 16.88 -17.67 3.99
N GLN A 153 18.13 -17.98 4.33
CA GLN A 153 18.47 -18.49 5.65
C GLN A 153 19.82 -17.97 6.14
N ALA A 154 19.86 -17.60 7.41
CA ALA A 154 21.08 -17.33 8.16
C ALA A 154 21.27 -18.38 9.26
N ARG A 155 22.49 -18.88 9.40
CA ARG A 155 22.90 -19.86 10.41
C ARG A 155 23.87 -19.19 11.38
N PHE A 156 23.55 -19.20 12.67
CA PHE A 156 24.37 -18.63 13.74
C PHE A 156 24.91 -19.72 14.66
N ASP A 157 25.98 -19.40 15.38
CA ASP A 157 26.50 -20.25 16.44
C ASP A 157 25.49 -20.37 17.58
N LEU A 158 25.09 -21.60 17.90
CA LEU A 158 24.10 -21.87 18.93
C LEU A 158 24.60 -21.51 20.34
N ALA A 159 25.88 -21.70 20.64
CA ALA A 159 26.45 -21.35 21.95
C ALA A 159 26.38 -19.85 22.19
N VAL A 160 26.71 -19.05 21.17
CA VAL A 160 26.59 -17.59 21.22
C VAL A 160 25.12 -17.16 21.35
N CYS A 161 24.22 -17.75 20.56
CA CYS A 161 22.79 -17.42 20.64
C CYS A 161 22.14 -17.83 21.97
N ARG A 162 22.63 -18.87 22.66
CA ARG A 162 22.10 -19.32 23.96
C ARG A 162 22.44 -18.36 25.10
N GLN A 163 23.58 -17.69 25.03
CA GLN A 163 24.03 -16.69 26.01
C GLN A 163 23.50 -15.28 25.73
N CYS A 164 22.83 -15.08 24.59
CA CYS A 164 22.31 -13.78 24.17
C CYS A 164 21.21 -13.26 25.12
N PRO A 165 21.29 -12.00 25.59
CA PRO A 165 20.28 -11.42 26.48
C PRO A 165 18.91 -11.30 25.80
N ASN A 166 18.90 -11.10 24.48
CA ASN A 166 17.70 -10.94 23.67
C ASN A 166 17.07 -12.27 23.23
N ARG A 167 17.55 -13.43 23.72
CA ARG A 167 17.11 -14.77 23.27
C ARG A 167 15.59 -14.94 23.26
N LYS A 168 14.88 -14.50 24.30
CA LYS A 168 13.41 -14.65 24.41
C LYS A 168 12.63 -13.86 23.35
N ARG A 169 13.24 -12.78 22.82
CA ARG A 169 12.64 -11.87 21.82
C ARG A 169 13.19 -12.12 20.42
N CYS A 170 14.27 -12.89 20.28
CA CYS A 170 14.99 -13.11 19.03
C CYS A 170 14.20 -14.03 18.07
N PRO A 171 14.10 -13.72 16.77
CA PRO A 171 13.44 -14.57 15.79
C PRO A 171 14.30 -15.78 15.36
N VAL A 172 15.60 -15.78 15.71
CA VAL A 172 16.51 -16.90 15.46
C VAL A 172 16.11 -18.05 16.38
N ARG A 173 15.73 -19.20 15.82
CA ARG A 173 15.35 -20.39 16.61
C ARG A 173 16.60 -21.00 17.23
N ALA A 174 16.86 -20.68 18.49
CA ALA A 174 17.97 -21.21 19.29
C ALA A 174 17.57 -22.42 20.17
N ASP A 175 16.39 -22.99 19.91
CA ASP A 175 15.79 -24.04 20.76
C ASP A 175 15.88 -25.45 20.16
N SER A 176 16.69 -25.68 19.11
CA SER A 176 16.94 -27.07 18.69
C SER A 176 17.75 -27.80 19.77
N ARG A 177 17.26 -28.98 20.16
CA ARG A 177 17.93 -29.87 21.12
C ARG A 177 19.15 -30.56 20.49
N ASP A 178 19.12 -30.74 19.18
CA ASP A 178 20.22 -31.33 18.40
C ASP A 178 20.87 -30.29 17.48
N GLY A 179 22.21 -30.26 17.51
CA GLY A 179 23.08 -29.45 16.65
C GLY A 179 23.79 -28.27 17.33
N SER A 180 24.78 -27.72 16.63
CA SER A 180 25.58 -26.54 17.02
C SER A 180 25.10 -25.23 16.37
N ILE A 181 23.95 -25.24 15.68
CA ILE A 181 23.53 -24.14 14.79
C ILE A 181 22.11 -23.65 15.12
N ALA A 182 21.97 -22.34 15.35
CA ALA A 182 20.70 -21.66 15.42
C ALA A 182 20.31 -21.12 14.02
N ARG A 183 19.04 -21.26 13.61
CA ARG A 183 18.59 -20.92 12.25
C ARG A 183 17.58 -19.78 12.25
N PHE A 184 17.74 -18.87 11.31
CA PHE A 184 16.74 -17.84 10.98
C PHE A 184 16.38 -17.94 9.51
N GLN A 185 15.09 -18.12 9.23
CA GLN A 185 14.56 -18.35 7.88
C GLN A 185 13.52 -17.29 7.56
N TYR A 186 13.59 -16.75 6.34
CA TYR A 186 12.66 -15.76 5.82
C TYR A 186 12.59 -15.87 4.29
N THR A 187 11.66 -15.16 3.67
CA THR A 187 11.48 -15.16 2.21
C THR A 187 12.17 -13.94 1.59
N PRO A 188 12.58 -13.99 0.30
CA PRO A 188 13.08 -12.82 -0.42
C PRO A 188 12.12 -11.63 -0.34
N ALA A 189 10.82 -11.88 -0.53
CA ALA A 189 9.78 -10.85 -0.38
C ALA A 189 9.76 -10.20 1.02
N ARG A 190 10.15 -10.92 2.08
CA ARG A 190 10.26 -10.34 3.43
C ARG A 190 11.49 -9.43 3.57
N ALA A 191 12.59 -9.78 2.91
CA ALA A 191 13.80 -8.95 2.89
C ALA A 191 13.57 -7.64 2.10
N GLU A 192 12.92 -7.72 0.93
CA GLU A 192 12.54 -6.54 0.15
C GLU A 192 11.61 -5.60 0.92
N ASN A 193 10.62 -6.19 1.59
CA ASN A 193 9.70 -5.47 2.47
C ASN A 193 10.41 -4.77 3.64
N GLN A 194 11.51 -5.33 4.16
CA GLN A 194 12.32 -4.71 5.21
C GLN A 194 13.06 -3.48 4.66
N LYS A 195 13.66 -3.57 3.47
CA LYS A 195 14.26 -2.40 2.79
C LYS A 195 13.24 -1.29 2.59
N ARG A 196 12.03 -1.63 2.14
CA ARG A 196 10.92 -0.67 1.98
C ARG A 196 10.55 0.04 3.28
N ARG A 197 10.43 -0.70 4.39
CA ARG A 197 10.14 -0.11 5.71
C ARG A 197 11.24 0.80 6.23
N LEU A 198 12.50 0.44 5.99
CA LEU A 198 13.61 1.32 6.34
C LEU A 198 13.57 2.60 5.51
N TYR A 199 13.26 2.49 4.21
CA TYR A 199 13.04 3.66 3.36
C TYR A 199 11.84 4.51 3.83
N GLU A 200 10.74 3.89 4.27
CA GLU A 200 9.57 4.60 4.82
C GLU A 200 9.90 5.44 6.06
N SER A 201 10.88 5.03 6.85
CA SER A 201 11.36 5.80 8.00
C SER A 201 12.25 7.00 7.62
N SER A 202 12.67 7.09 6.36
CA SER A 202 13.48 8.21 5.88
C SER A 202 12.68 9.49 5.69
N ASP A 203 13.34 10.63 5.85
CA ASP A 203 12.73 11.94 5.59
C ASP A 203 12.32 12.11 4.13
N ALA A 204 13.10 11.54 3.19
CA ALA A 204 12.78 11.56 1.75
C ALA A 204 11.43 10.89 1.43
N PHE A 205 11.15 9.75 2.07
CA PHE A 205 9.84 9.10 1.93
C PHE A 205 8.73 9.96 2.53
N ARG A 206 8.94 10.54 3.72
CA ARG A 206 7.95 11.37 4.39
C ARG A 206 7.59 12.60 3.57
N GLU A 207 8.58 13.28 2.99
CA GLU A 207 8.38 14.44 2.11
C GLU A 207 7.59 14.08 0.86
N THR A 208 7.86 12.92 0.26
CA THR A 208 7.11 12.43 -0.90
C THR A 208 5.68 12.03 -0.52
N TYR A 209 5.53 11.28 0.58
CA TYR A 209 4.27 10.67 0.97
C TYR A 209 3.28 11.66 1.61
N ARG A 210 3.74 12.83 2.10
CA ARG A 210 2.87 13.85 2.74
C ARG A 210 1.70 14.28 1.86
N TRP A 211 1.91 14.35 0.53
CA TRP A 211 0.90 14.76 -0.44
C TRP A 211 -0.28 13.79 -0.54
N ARG A 212 -0.07 12.51 -0.15
CA ARG A 212 -1.15 11.52 -0.07
C ARG A 212 -2.29 12.04 0.80
N ALA A 213 -2.03 12.84 1.83
CA ALA A 213 -3.09 13.39 2.69
C ALA A 213 -4.17 14.19 1.93
N GLY A 214 -3.85 14.79 0.77
CA GLY A 214 -4.78 15.58 -0.03
C GLY A 214 -6.07 14.82 -0.40
N ILE A 215 -5.94 13.55 -0.79
CA ILE A 215 -7.11 12.75 -1.21
C ILE A 215 -8.09 12.44 -0.07
N GLU A 216 -7.68 12.52 1.20
CA GLU A 216 -8.65 12.39 2.31
C GLU A 216 -9.66 13.54 2.32
N ALA A 217 -9.21 14.77 1.99
CA ALA A 217 -10.11 15.91 1.87
C ALA A 217 -11.12 15.70 0.73
N THR A 218 -10.66 15.13 -0.39
CA THR A 218 -11.47 14.77 -1.55
C THR A 218 -12.53 13.73 -1.18
N MET A 219 -12.11 12.65 -0.52
CA MET A 219 -13.03 11.61 -0.04
C MET A 219 -14.05 12.15 0.96
N SER A 220 -13.64 13.05 1.86
CA SER A 220 -14.54 13.74 2.79
C SER A 220 -15.58 14.61 2.05
N ARG A 221 -15.15 15.42 1.08
CA ARG A 221 -16.05 16.24 0.25
C ARG A 221 -17.03 15.38 -0.54
N LEU A 222 -16.56 14.30 -1.14
CA LEU A 222 -17.41 13.37 -1.87
C LEU A 222 -18.45 12.71 -0.95
N LYS A 223 -18.06 12.28 0.25
CA LYS A 223 -18.97 11.65 1.23
C LYS A 223 -20.01 12.64 1.76
N HIS A 224 -19.58 13.82 2.20
CA HIS A 224 -20.41 14.72 2.99
C HIS A 224 -21.01 15.88 2.19
N GLN A 225 -20.26 16.49 1.27
CA GLN A 225 -20.76 17.60 0.44
C GLN A 225 -21.49 17.09 -0.79
N MET A 226 -20.97 16.02 -1.42
CA MET A 226 -21.63 15.36 -2.55
C MET A 226 -22.51 14.19 -2.13
N ASN A 227 -22.72 13.96 -0.82
CA ASN A 227 -23.63 12.95 -0.26
C ASN A 227 -23.40 11.49 -0.74
N LEU A 228 -22.16 11.09 -1.08
CA LEU A 228 -21.87 9.70 -1.50
C LEU A 228 -22.00 8.68 -0.36
N ALA A 229 -21.97 9.12 0.90
CA ALA A 229 -22.12 8.21 2.03
C ALA A 229 -23.51 7.56 2.09
N HIS A 230 -24.55 8.25 1.64
CA HIS A 230 -25.94 7.80 1.71
C HIS A 230 -26.67 8.04 0.39
N LEU A 231 -26.60 7.04 -0.48
CA LEU A 231 -27.25 7.06 -1.78
C LEU A 231 -28.55 6.26 -1.75
N ARG A 232 -29.66 6.90 -2.14
CA ARG A 232 -30.98 6.25 -2.26
C ARG A 232 -31.21 5.72 -3.68
N ILE A 233 -30.19 5.07 -4.25
CA ILE A 233 -30.22 4.46 -5.58
C ILE A 233 -29.74 3.02 -5.46
N ARG A 234 -30.08 2.18 -6.44
CA ARG A 234 -29.74 0.76 -6.46
C ARG A 234 -29.25 0.37 -7.84
N GLY A 235 -28.45 -0.68 -7.92
CA GLY A 235 -27.90 -1.20 -9.17
C GLY A 235 -26.59 -0.52 -9.59
N MET A 236 -25.66 -1.34 -10.08
CA MET A 236 -24.31 -0.90 -10.45
C MET A 236 -24.29 0.21 -11.52
N PRO A 237 -25.12 0.18 -12.60
CA PRO A 237 -25.09 1.23 -13.63
C PRO A 237 -25.44 2.61 -13.08
N VAL A 238 -26.51 2.72 -12.28
CA VAL A 238 -26.95 3.98 -11.69
C VAL A 238 -25.95 4.47 -10.65
N MET A 239 -25.34 3.55 -9.90
CA MET A 239 -24.28 3.86 -8.94
C MET A 239 -23.05 4.45 -9.63
N ARG A 240 -22.54 3.79 -10.69
CA ARG A 240 -21.42 4.27 -11.50
C ARG A 240 -21.69 5.65 -12.08
N TYR A 241 -22.86 5.85 -12.68
CA TYR A 241 -23.26 7.14 -13.23
C TYR A 241 -23.26 8.24 -12.17
N THR A 242 -23.88 7.97 -11.01
CA THR A 242 -24.00 8.96 -9.91
C THR A 242 -22.65 9.32 -9.31
N VAL A 243 -21.76 8.36 -9.09
CA VAL A 243 -20.42 8.61 -8.53
C VAL A 243 -19.59 9.43 -9.51
N ASN A 244 -19.60 9.10 -10.80
CA ASN A 244 -18.90 9.85 -11.84
C ASN A 244 -19.38 11.31 -11.92
N LEU A 245 -20.69 11.55 -11.96
CA LEU A 245 -21.22 12.91 -11.99
C LEU A 245 -20.85 13.74 -10.75
N ARG A 246 -20.78 13.12 -9.57
CA ARG A 246 -20.39 13.81 -8.33
C ARG A 246 -18.90 14.14 -8.31
N ALA A 247 -18.05 13.25 -8.80
CA ALA A 247 -16.64 13.52 -8.99
C ALA A 247 -16.42 14.66 -10.00
N LEU A 248 -17.11 14.61 -11.14
CA LEU A 248 -17.07 15.69 -12.14
C LEU A 248 -17.53 17.03 -11.56
N GLY A 249 -18.64 17.04 -10.82
CA GLY A 249 -19.13 18.25 -10.15
C GLY A 249 -18.13 18.84 -9.16
N LEU A 250 -17.37 17.99 -8.45
CA LEU A 250 -16.28 18.45 -7.58
C LEU A 250 -15.13 19.05 -8.39
N ASN A 251 -14.72 18.43 -9.50
CA ASN A 251 -13.73 19.00 -10.41
C ASN A 251 -14.15 20.38 -10.94
N ILE A 252 -15.38 20.52 -11.45
CA ILE A 252 -15.91 21.80 -11.95
C ILE A 252 -15.84 22.88 -10.86
N ARG A 253 -16.26 22.55 -9.64
CA ARG A 253 -16.19 23.48 -8.50
C ARG A 253 -14.76 23.91 -8.17
N ARG A 254 -13.78 23.00 -8.28
CA ARG A 254 -12.37 23.34 -8.05
C ARG A 254 -11.81 24.24 -9.15
N CYS A 255 -12.10 23.93 -10.41
CA CYS A 255 -11.70 24.79 -11.53
C CYS A 255 -12.29 26.20 -11.40
N ALA A 256 -13.57 26.31 -11.04
CA ALA A 256 -14.23 27.59 -10.85
C ALA A 256 -13.62 28.42 -9.70
N ALA A 257 -13.11 27.77 -8.64
CA ALA A 257 -12.49 28.45 -7.51
C ALA A 257 -11.09 29.00 -7.81
N VAL A 258 -10.40 28.49 -8.84
CA VAL A 258 -9.07 28.96 -9.26
C VAL A 258 -9.16 30.10 -10.29
N GLN A 259 -10.30 30.21 -10.98
CA GLN A 259 -10.57 31.29 -11.93
C GLN A 259 -11.14 32.57 -11.29
N ALA A 260 -11.54 32.51 -10.01
CA ALA A 260 -12.11 33.60 -9.24
C ALA A 260 -11.04 34.33 -8.42
#